data_AF-A0A2T6E0R9-F1
#
_entry.id   AF-A0A2T6E0R9-F1
#
_cell.length_a   1.000
_cell.length_b   1.000
_cell.length_c   1.000
_cell.angle_alpha   90.00
_cell.angle_beta   90.00
_cell.angle_gamma   90.00
#
_symmetry.space_group_name_H-M   'P 1'
#
loop_
_entity.id
_entity.type
_entity.pdbx_description
1 polymer ?
#
loop_
_entity_poly.entity_id
_entity_poly.type
_entity_poly.pdbx_seq_one_letter_code
_entity_poly.pdbx_strand_id
1 'polypeptide(L)'
;MQKPALFLLAALLSAGFGLQSAAAAEEHHNHADAPAASVSAGKLIPAKEVSADWLKQAQAAYPSDECFVSGEKLAGDMGGPVDYVWRQEGKPDRLVRFCCNHCVKDFKKAPEKYLKQIDEAAAKK
;
A
#
# COMPACT_ATOMS: atom_id res chain seq x y z
N MET A 1 -27.17 60.77 38.40
CA MET A 1 -26.96 59.54 37.61
C MET A 1 -25.54 59.08 37.88
N GLN A 2 -25.38 58.18 38.83
CA GLN A 2 -24.08 57.68 39.30
C GLN A 2 -24.33 56.35 40.01
N LYS A 3 -23.72 55.27 39.51
CA LYS A 3 -22.98 54.35 40.38
C LYS A 3 -22.06 53.40 39.57
N PRO A 4 -20.77 53.34 39.92
CA PRO A 4 -19.82 52.34 39.50
C PRO A 4 -19.86 51.13 40.44
N ALA A 5 -19.54 49.94 39.93
CA ALA A 5 -19.08 48.76 40.70
C ALA A 5 -18.80 47.66 39.66
N LEU A 6 -17.55 47.24 39.48
CA LEU A 6 -16.94 46.21 40.32
C LEU A 6 -17.76 44.91 40.29
N PHE A 7 -17.64 44.16 39.20
CA PHE A 7 -17.85 42.72 39.21
C PHE A 7 -16.50 42.03 39.09
N LEU A 8 -15.81 41.99 40.23
CA LEU A 8 -14.99 40.85 40.61
C LEU A 8 -15.89 39.61 40.56
N LEU A 9 -15.70 38.75 39.57
CA LEU A 9 -16.06 37.34 39.68
C LEU A 9 -14.94 36.52 39.05
N ALA A 10 -14.16 35.94 39.96
CA ALA A 10 -13.12 34.98 39.71
C ALA A 10 -13.68 33.77 38.93
N ALA A 11 -13.23 33.60 37.69
CA ALA A 11 -13.37 32.35 36.95
C ALA A 11 -12.26 31.39 37.37
N LEU A 12 -12.51 30.74 38.50
CA LEU A 12 -11.82 29.54 38.96
C LEU A 12 -12.40 28.32 38.21
N LEU A 13 -11.52 27.38 37.88
CA LEU A 13 -11.77 26.02 37.36
C LEU A 13 -12.14 25.90 35.88
N SER A 14 -11.14 25.60 35.06
CA SER A 14 -11.21 24.50 34.09
C SER A 14 -9.81 23.99 33.85
N ALA A 15 -9.64 22.69 34.08
CA ALA A 15 -8.38 21.97 34.04
C ALA A 15 -7.58 22.28 32.77
N GLY A 16 -6.40 22.87 32.96
CA GLY A 16 -5.33 22.82 31.98
C GLY A 16 -4.85 21.38 31.86
N PHE A 17 -5.47 20.63 30.96
CA PHE A 17 -4.93 19.39 30.42
C PHE A 17 -3.72 19.79 29.56
N GLY A 18 -2.60 20.00 30.25
CA GLY A 18 -1.31 20.32 29.67
C GLY A 18 -0.83 19.16 28.81
N LEU A 19 -1.14 19.29 27.53
CA LEU A 19 -0.36 18.84 26.38
C LEU A 19 1.14 18.75 26.69
N GLN A 20 1.66 17.53 26.88
CA GLN A 20 3.03 17.17 26.48
C GLN A 20 3.20 15.65 26.47
N SER A 21 2.36 14.93 25.72
CA SER A 21 2.75 13.59 25.28
C SER A 21 3.71 13.75 24.11
N ALA A 22 4.99 13.68 24.44
CA ALA A 22 6.01 13.27 23.51
C ALA A 22 5.65 11.89 22.92
N ALA A 23 6.17 11.63 21.73
CA ALA A 23 6.09 10.39 20.96
C ALA A 23 4.74 10.14 20.26
N ALA A 24 4.62 10.78 19.09
CA ALA A 24 4.14 10.04 17.93
C ALA A 24 5.02 8.79 17.76
N ALA A 25 4.41 7.60 17.85
CA ALA A 25 4.71 6.41 17.05
C ALA A 25 3.94 5.25 17.69
N GLU A 26 2.68 5.09 17.29
CA GLU A 26 1.97 3.84 17.45
C GLU A 26 2.75 2.72 16.76
N GLU A 27 2.89 1.63 17.50
CA GLU A 27 3.49 0.37 17.06
C GLU A 27 2.81 -0.12 15.78
N HIS A 28 3.51 0.01 14.66
CA HIS A 28 3.33 -0.89 13.54
C HIS A 28 4.68 -1.50 13.21
N HIS A 29 4.90 -2.68 13.77
CA HIS A 29 5.86 -3.64 13.28
C HIS A 29 5.71 -3.76 11.77
N ASN A 30 6.74 -3.39 11.00
CA ASN A 30 7.13 -4.12 9.81
C ASN A 30 8.54 -3.69 9.40
N HIS A 31 9.41 -4.71 9.35
CA HIS A 31 10.80 -4.72 8.94
C HIS A 31 11.23 -3.54 8.06
N ALA A 32 12.00 -2.63 8.66
CA ALA A 32 12.82 -1.67 7.95
C ALA A 32 14.17 -2.33 7.64
N ASP A 33 14.29 -2.94 6.47
CA ASP A 33 15.60 -3.03 5.81
C ASP A 33 16.06 -1.60 5.46
N ALA A 34 17.30 -1.30 5.85
CA ALA A 34 17.96 -0.01 5.75
C ALA A 34 18.07 0.54 4.29
N PRO A 35 18.30 1.86 4.11
CA PRO A 35 18.06 2.54 2.85
C PRO A 35 19.23 2.40 1.88
N ALA A 36 18.93 2.01 0.65
CA ALA A 36 19.84 2.19 -0.48
C ALA A 36 19.03 2.75 -1.66
N ALA A 37 19.20 4.06 -1.84
CA ALA A 37 19.17 4.81 -3.09
C ALA A 37 18.12 4.46 -4.17
N SER A 38 17.39 5.52 -4.53
CA SER A 38 16.91 5.85 -5.88
C SER A 38 15.43 5.59 -6.15
N VAL A 39 14.61 6.53 -5.68
CA VAL A 39 13.48 7.19 -6.39
C VAL A 39 12.81 6.43 -7.55
N SER A 40 12.37 5.18 -7.33
CA SER A 40 11.38 4.46 -8.18
C SER A 40 10.94 3.09 -7.62
N ALA A 41 11.52 2.60 -6.51
CA ALA A 41 11.23 1.29 -5.97
C ALA A 41 9.84 1.20 -5.30
N GLY A 42 8.83 0.81 -6.07
CA GLY A 42 7.54 0.39 -5.52
C GLY A 42 7.69 -0.82 -4.59
N LYS A 43 6.63 -1.11 -3.82
CA LYS A 43 6.56 -2.21 -2.86
C LYS A 43 5.49 -3.20 -3.31
N LEU A 44 5.80 -4.50 -3.19
CA LEU A 44 4.81 -5.56 -3.31
C LEU A 44 4.08 -5.72 -1.98
N ILE A 45 2.77 -5.52 -2.00
CA ILE A 45 1.85 -5.70 -0.88
C ILE A 45 1.06 -7.00 -1.15
N PRO A 46 1.09 -8.01 -0.25
CA PRO A 46 0.23 -9.19 -0.37
C PRO A 46 -1.23 -8.82 -0.64
N ALA A 47 -1.86 -9.47 -1.63
CA ALA A 47 -3.24 -9.14 -2.02
C ALA A 47 -4.28 -9.36 -0.89
N LYS A 48 -3.95 -10.17 0.12
CA LYS A 48 -4.79 -10.35 1.32
C LYS A 48 -4.91 -9.09 2.19
N GLU A 49 -4.03 -8.10 2.00
CA GLU A 49 -3.98 -6.86 2.79
C GLU A 49 -4.71 -5.69 2.10
N VAL A 50 -5.24 -5.90 0.89
CA VAL A 50 -6.07 -4.90 0.19
C VAL A 50 -7.54 -5.30 0.27
N SER A 51 -8.44 -4.35 -0.04
CA SER A 51 -9.88 -4.61 0.00
C SER A 51 -10.26 -5.72 -0.99
N ALA A 52 -11.08 -6.67 -0.53
CA ALA A 52 -11.51 -7.82 -1.32
C ALA A 52 -12.28 -7.40 -2.58
N ASP A 53 -13.05 -6.31 -2.51
CA ASP A 53 -13.80 -5.78 -3.65
C ASP A 53 -12.87 -5.26 -4.74
N TRP A 54 -11.86 -4.46 -4.38
CA TRP A 54 -10.84 -3.99 -5.31
C TRP A 54 -10.06 -5.16 -5.90
N LEU A 55 -9.69 -6.15 -5.09
CA LEU A 55 -8.94 -7.32 -5.55
C LEU A 55 -9.72 -8.11 -6.61
N LYS A 56 -11.00 -8.38 -6.38
CA LYS A 56 -11.86 -9.08 -7.35
C LYS A 56 -11.96 -8.30 -8.67
N GLN A 57 -12.13 -6.98 -8.60
CA GLN A 57 -12.18 -6.12 -9.79
C GLN A 57 -10.86 -6.15 -10.55
N ALA A 58 -9.74 -6.04 -9.84
CA ALA A 58 -8.41 -6.07 -10.44
C ALA A 58 -8.08 -7.45 -11.04
N GLN A 59 -8.50 -8.54 -10.41
CA GLN A 59 -8.36 -9.90 -10.94
C GLN A 59 -9.16 -10.08 -12.23
N ALA A 60 -10.40 -9.59 -12.27
CA ALA A 60 -11.25 -9.63 -13.46
C ALA A 60 -10.69 -8.79 -14.62
N ALA A 61 -10.08 -7.64 -14.30
CA ALA A 61 -9.46 -6.74 -15.29
C ALA A 61 -8.07 -7.20 -15.77
N TYR A 62 -7.45 -8.17 -15.08
CA TYR A 62 -6.07 -8.56 -15.36
C TYR A 62 -5.93 -9.19 -16.75
N PRO A 63 -4.85 -8.88 -17.50
CA PRO A 63 -4.81 -9.14 -18.93
C PRO A 63 -4.49 -10.56 -19.38
N SER A 64 -4.02 -11.44 -18.50
CA SER A 64 -3.64 -12.80 -18.89
C SER A 64 -3.82 -13.79 -17.75
N ASP A 65 -4.09 -15.05 -18.08
CA ASP A 65 -4.05 -16.17 -17.13
C ASP A 65 -2.65 -16.81 -17.04
N GLU A 66 -1.65 -16.18 -17.66
CA GLU A 66 -0.24 -16.57 -17.65
C GLU A 66 0.61 -15.59 -16.81
N CYS A 67 1.67 -16.13 -16.21
CA CYS A 67 2.63 -15.40 -15.40
C CYS A 67 3.53 -14.58 -16.33
N PHE A 68 3.52 -13.25 -16.21
CA PHE A 68 4.38 -12.38 -17.02
C PHE A 68 5.88 -12.54 -16.74
N VAL A 69 6.24 -13.21 -15.64
CA VAL A 69 7.64 -13.49 -15.28
C VAL A 69 8.16 -14.75 -15.95
N SER A 70 7.44 -15.88 -15.86
CA SER A 70 7.88 -17.17 -16.41
C SER A 70 7.22 -17.57 -17.73
N GLY A 71 6.08 -16.98 -18.08
CA GLY A 71 5.26 -17.37 -19.23
C GLY A 71 4.39 -18.62 -19.00
N GLU A 72 4.35 -19.16 -17.77
CA GLU A 72 3.53 -20.33 -17.44
C GLU A 72 2.15 -19.94 -16.93
N LYS A 73 1.20 -20.88 -16.89
CA LYS A 73 -0.14 -20.63 -16.33
C LYS A 73 -0.07 -20.21 -14.86
N LEU A 74 -0.85 -19.20 -14.49
CA LEU A 74 -0.96 -18.67 -13.12
C LEU A 74 -1.55 -19.68 -12.14
N ALA A 75 -2.54 -20.45 -12.60
CA ALA A 75 -3.12 -21.57 -11.87
C ALA A 75 -2.70 -22.87 -12.57
N GLY A 76 -2.17 -23.82 -11.80
CA GLY A 76 -1.68 -25.10 -12.33
C GLY A 76 -1.23 -26.05 -11.23
N ASP A 77 -0.41 -27.04 -11.59
CA ASP A 77 0.07 -28.10 -10.67
C ASP A 77 0.87 -27.58 -9.47
N MET A 78 1.34 -26.33 -9.54
CA MET A 78 2.09 -25.64 -8.48
C MET A 78 1.19 -24.99 -7.42
N GLY A 79 -0.13 -25.13 -7.54
CA GLY A 79 -1.13 -24.57 -6.63
C GLY A 79 -1.81 -23.32 -7.17
N GLY A 80 -2.35 -22.51 -6.25
CA GLY A 80 -3.03 -21.26 -6.59
C GLY A 80 -2.05 -20.14 -6.95
N PRO A 81 -2.50 -19.15 -7.75
CA PRO A 81 -1.71 -17.97 -8.04
C PRO A 81 -1.36 -17.19 -6.78
N VAL A 82 -0.19 -16.56 -6.80
CA VAL A 82 0.27 -15.67 -5.75
C VAL A 82 0.03 -14.23 -6.20
N ASP A 83 -0.94 -13.58 -5.56
CA ASP A 83 -1.41 -12.25 -5.91
C ASP A 83 -0.74 -11.20 -5.02
N TYR A 84 -0.18 -10.16 -5.65
CA TYR A 84 0.37 -9.01 -4.97
C TYR A 84 -0.09 -7.71 -5.63
N VAL A 85 -0.07 -6.64 -4.86
CA VAL A 85 -0.31 -5.28 -5.32
C VAL A 85 1.02 -4.54 -5.36
N TRP A 86 1.40 -4.06 -6.53
CA TRP A 86 2.51 -3.14 -6.71
C TRP A 86 2.06 -1.71 -6.39
N ARG A 87 2.51 -1.21 -5.24
CA ARG A 87 2.29 0.16 -4.81
C ARG A 87 3.53 1.00 -5.07
N GLN A 88 3.38 2.12 -5.74
CA GLN A 88 4.47 3.03 -6.02
C GLN A 88 3.99 4.46 -5.79
N GLU A 89 4.79 5.27 -5.11
CA GLU A 89 4.43 6.64 -4.80
C GLU A 89 4.17 7.43 -6.09
N GLY A 90 3.06 8.17 -6.12
CA GLY A 90 2.63 8.94 -7.31
C GLY A 90 2.08 8.09 -8.46
N LYS A 91 1.86 6.79 -8.29
CA LYS A 91 1.21 5.91 -9.28
C LYS A 91 0.05 5.13 -8.67
N PRO A 92 -0.95 4.73 -9.48
CA PRO A 92 -2.03 3.88 -8.99
C PRO A 92 -1.52 2.49 -8.58
N ASP A 93 -2.23 1.89 -7.64
CA ASP A 93 -2.02 0.50 -7.22
C ASP A 93 -2.28 -0.45 -8.41
N ARG A 94 -1.36 -1.40 -8.63
CA ARG A 94 -1.43 -2.35 -9.75
C ARG A 94 -1.45 -3.78 -9.24
N LEU A 95 -2.41 -4.59 -9.68
CA LEU A 95 -2.38 -6.03 -9.39
C LEU A 95 -1.29 -6.70 -10.24
N VAL A 96 -0.49 -7.53 -9.61
CA VAL A 96 0.49 -8.41 -10.25
C VAL A 96 0.27 -9.82 -9.75
N ARG A 97 0.10 -10.75 -10.69
CA ARG A 97 -0.10 -12.18 -10.39
C ARG A 97 1.10 -13.00 -10.79
N PHE A 98 1.48 -13.94 -9.92
CA PHE A 98 2.60 -14.84 -10.12
C PHE A 98 2.15 -16.29 -10.00
N CYS A 99 2.74 -17.19 -10.80
CA CYS A 99 2.50 -18.63 -10.66
C CYS A 99 3.21 -19.23 -9.44
N CYS A 100 4.26 -18.57 -8.91
CA CYS A 100 5.03 -19.07 -7.76
C CYS A 100 5.81 -17.97 -7.03
N ASN A 101 6.27 -18.28 -5.82
CA ASN A 101 7.12 -17.39 -5.02
C ASN A 101 8.49 -17.07 -5.65
N HIS A 102 8.98 -17.90 -6.58
CA HIS A 102 10.23 -17.60 -7.29
C HIS A 102 10.05 -16.42 -8.23
N CYS A 103 8.92 -16.37 -8.95
CA CYS A 103 8.58 -15.28 -9.85
C CYS A 103 8.49 -13.92 -9.13
N VAL A 104 8.10 -13.91 -7.85
CA VAL A 104 8.11 -12.69 -7.02
C VAL A 104 9.53 -12.12 -6.90
N LYS A 105 10.54 -12.98 -6.72
CA LYS A 105 11.94 -12.54 -6.59
C LYS A 105 12.47 -11.98 -7.91
N ASP A 106 12.15 -12.61 -9.03
CA ASP A 106 12.57 -12.13 -10.35
C ASP A 106 11.87 -10.84 -10.74
N PHE A 107 10.58 -10.70 -10.41
CA PHE A 107 9.86 -9.45 -10.58
C PHE A 107 10.54 -8.30 -9.84
N LYS A 108 10.95 -8.50 -8.59
CA LYS A 108 11.65 -7.46 -7.80
C LYS A 108 12.96 -6.99 -8.42
N LYS A 109 13.61 -7.80 -9.28
CA LYS A 109 14.84 -7.40 -9.98
C LYS A 109 14.57 -6.43 -11.15
N ALA A 110 13.40 -6.52 -11.77
CA ALA A 110 13.05 -5.71 -12.94
C ALA A 110 11.54 -5.38 -12.99
N PRO A 111 10.98 -4.73 -11.96
CA PRO A 111 9.52 -4.58 -11.83
C PRO A 111 8.94 -3.78 -12.99
N GLU A 112 9.63 -2.73 -13.45
CA GLU A 112 9.18 -1.86 -14.55
C GLU A 112 9.02 -2.62 -15.87
N LYS A 113 9.90 -3.60 -16.14
CA LYS A 113 9.82 -4.44 -17.35
C LYS A 113 8.50 -5.22 -17.36
N TYR A 114 8.21 -5.92 -16.27
CA TYR A 114 7.02 -6.77 -16.18
C TYR A 114 5.73 -5.96 -16.07
N LEU A 115 5.76 -4.83 -15.34
CA LEU A 115 4.62 -3.92 -15.26
C LEU A 115 4.26 -3.36 -16.63
N LYS A 116 5.26 -2.98 -17.44
CA LYS A 116 5.01 -2.54 -18.81
C LYS A 116 4.36 -3.64 -19.65
N GLN A 117 4.83 -4.89 -19.54
CA GLN A 117 4.22 -6.01 -20.26
C GLN A 117 2.76 -6.26 -19.86
N ILE A 118 2.45 -6.12 -18.56
CA ILE A 118 1.07 -6.20 -18.05
C ILE A 118 0.23 -5.06 -18.62
N ASP A 119 0.72 -3.82 -18.54
CA ASP A 119 0.00 -2.63 -19.02
C ASP A 119 -0.25 -2.72 -20.55
N GLU A 120 0.74 -3.17 -21.33
CA GLU A 120 0.63 -3.40 -22.77
C GLU A 120 -0.38 -4.51 -23.11
N ALA A 121 -0.46 -5.56 -22.28
CA ALA A 121 -1.45 -6.62 -22.47
C ALA A 121 -2.86 -6.16 -22.08
N ALA A 122 -2.98 -5.32 -21.04
CA ALA A 122 -4.26 -4.73 -20.62
C ALA A 122 -4.82 -3.76 -21.66
N ALA A 123 -3.96 -2.98 -22.31
CA ALA A 123 -4.36 -2.06 -23.38
C ALA A 123 -4.79 -2.75 -24.69
N LYS A 124 -4.50 -4.05 -24.85
CA LYS A 124 -4.82 -4.83 -26.06
C LYS A 124 -6.10 -5.68 -25.93
N LYS A 125 -6.68 -5.72 -24.73
CA LYS A 125 -7.99 -6.36 -24.49
C LYS A 125 -9.13 -5.51 -25.02
#